data_AF-A0A975LIK1-F1
#
_entry.id   AF-A0A975LIK1-F1
#
_cell.length_a   1.000
_cell.length_b   1.000
_cell.length_c   1.000
_cell.angle_alpha   90.00
_cell.angle_beta   90.00
_cell.angle_gamma   90.00
#
_symmetry.space_group_name_H-M   'P 1'
#
loop_
_entity.id
_entity.type
_entity.pdbx_description
1 polymer ?
#
loop_
_entity_poly.entity_id
_entity_poly.type
_entity_poly.pdbx_seq_one_letter_code
_entity_poly.pdbx_strand_id
1 'polypeptide(L)'
;MKKTIKMIVIFFSVCLLGIVWQFGTIVFQEGNPIPIVSSIIKLESGKDDYIEITDNRFITKTSSNDNFFDFLEQEHNVIETTQMGAGYFFSGNNKGIMLESRKFTSSYTLWNLNVFNSSDISLDQYDLLVRFRDDRSVYYGGPKYDKKIILKSEDGIEFLCKGYIPRPILNSNNEMIAYIDNISFEEIGNAFIFDNNTKKIINITKLSYSSNNTVKDIEWLDEDNLLLVIGYAYGTVTKGGNVYRFNLIDKELKLIDNNLEDSSEIVDILIDGDKIVLRGIKWSDENYLQYDYFSIILTCDDIFTF
;
A
#
# COMPACT_ATOMS: atom_id res chain seq x y z
N MET A 1 60.34 -7.71 -25.68
CA MET A 1 59.13 -6.96 -26.06
C MET A 1 58.06 -7.80 -26.75
N LYS A 2 58.26 -8.35 -27.96
CA LYS A 2 57.19 -9.08 -28.70
C LYS A 2 56.62 -10.31 -27.97
N LYS A 3 57.45 -11.08 -27.25
CA LYS A 3 56.99 -12.25 -26.45
C LYS A 3 56.14 -11.81 -25.25
N THR A 4 56.54 -10.76 -24.54
CA THR A 4 55.82 -10.24 -23.37
C THR A 4 54.45 -9.69 -23.75
N ILE A 5 54.36 -8.94 -24.86
CA ILE A 5 53.08 -8.42 -25.38
C ILE A 5 52.14 -9.57 -25.79
N LYS A 6 52.66 -10.61 -26.49
CA LYS A 6 51.85 -11.80 -26.82
C LYS A 6 51.32 -12.50 -25.56
N MET A 7 52.12 -12.61 -24.51
CA MET A 7 51.74 -13.27 -23.27
C MET A 7 50.64 -12.51 -22.53
N ILE A 8 50.72 -11.17 -22.50
CA ILE A 8 49.68 -10.31 -21.93
C ILE A 8 48.37 -10.42 -22.72
N VAL A 9 48.44 -10.38 -24.06
CA VAL A 9 47.24 -10.54 -24.90
C VAL A 9 46.59 -11.90 -24.69
N ILE A 10 47.37 -12.99 -24.64
CA ILE A 10 46.84 -14.33 -24.37
C ILE A 10 46.19 -14.39 -22.98
N PHE A 11 46.83 -13.82 -21.96
CA PHE A 11 46.28 -13.79 -20.62
C PHE A 11 44.93 -13.05 -20.57
N PHE A 12 44.84 -11.86 -21.16
CA PHE A 12 43.59 -11.12 -21.25
C PHE A 12 42.52 -11.88 -22.04
N SER A 13 42.88 -12.54 -23.15
CA SER A 13 41.94 -13.36 -23.92
C SER A 13 41.42 -14.57 -23.11
N VAL A 14 42.28 -15.23 -22.33
CA VAL A 14 41.89 -16.36 -21.47
C VAL A 14 41.00 -15.88 -20.31
N CYS A 15 41.32 -14.76 -19.68
CA CYS A 15 40.46 -14.15 -18.68
C CYS A 15 39.10 -13.74 -19.27
N LEU A 16 39.08 -13.16 -20.47
CA LEU A 16 37.85 -12.78 -21.16
C LEU A 16 37.00 -14.01 -21.47
N LEU A 17 37.62 -15.09 -21.96
CA LEU A 17 36.94 -16.37 -22.21
C LEU A 17 36.41 -16.99 -20.91
N GLY A 18 37.15 -16.90 -19.80
CA GLY A 18 36.69 -17.36 -18.48
C GLY A 18 35.47 -16.60 -17.98
N ILE A 19 35.46 -15.26 -18.12
CA ILE A 19 34.32 -14.41 -17.77
C ILE A 19 33.10 -14.73 -18.65
N VAL A 20 33.30 -14.89 -19.95
CA VAL A 20 32.23 -15.28 -20.89
C VAL A 20 31.73 -16.70 -20.58
N TRP A 21 32.58 -17.63 -20.18
CA TRP A 21 32.15 -18.97 -19.81
C TRP A 21 31.35 -18.99 -18.49
N GLN A 22 31.75 -18.18 -17.51
CA GLN A 22 31.11 -18.12 -16.20
C GLN A 22 29.82 -17.30 -16.19
N PHE A 23 29.76 -16.22 -16.95
CA PHE A 23 28.66 -15.24 -16.91
C PHE A 23 27.94 -15.06 -18.26
N GLY A 24 28.42 -15.68 -19.34
CA GLY A 24 27.91 -15.45 -20.69
C GLY A 24 26.42 -15.76 -20.82
N THR A 25 25.94 -16.84 -20.19
CA THR A 25 24.50 -17.14 -20.21
C THR A 25 23.65 -16.04 -19.58
N ILE A 26 24.13 -15.36 -18.53
CA ILE A 26 23.40 -14.28 -17.85
C ILE A 26 23.55 -12.95 -18.62
N VAL A 27 24.76 -12.66 -19.09
CA VAL A 27 25.11 -11.39 -19.73
C VAL A 27 24.49 -11.27 -21.12
N PHE A 28 24.40 -12.36 -21.89
CA PHE A 28 23.81 -12.37 -23.23
C PHE A 28 22.30 -12.66 -23.27
N GLN A 29 21.66 -12.94 -22.12
CA GLN A 29 20.21 -13.15 -22.03
C GLN A 29 19.41 -11.89 -22.39
N GLU A 30 20.01 -10.71 -22.22
CA GLU A 30 19.38 -9.41 -22.47
C GLU A 30 19.69 -8.84 -23.87
N GLY A 31 20.31 -9.63 -24.76
CA GLY A 31 20.73 -9.19 -26.08
C GLY A 31 22.15 -8.62 -26.08
N ASN A 32 22.33 -7.36 -26.53
CA ASN A 32 23.63 -6.71 -26.55
C ASN A 32 24.06 -6.34 -25.12
N PRO A 33 25.15 -6.93 -24.57
CA PRO A 33 25.52 -6.72 -23.18
C PRO A 33 26.30 -5.42 -22.93
N ILE A 34 26.82 -4.78 -23.98
CA ILE A 34 27.73 -3.63 -23.86
C ILE A 34 27.09 -2.48 -23.06
N PRO A 35 25.83 -2.06 -23.33
CA PRO A 35 25.18 -0.99 -22.58
C PRO A 35 25.04 -1.33 -21.09
N ILE A 36 24.66 -2.57 -20.76
CA ILE A 36 24.47 -3.03 -19.38
C ILE A 36 25.81 -3.04 -18.63
N VAL A 37 26.85 -3.63 -19.22
CA VAL A 37 28.20 -3.67 -18.62
C VAL A 37 28.74 -2.27 -18.40
N SER A 38 28.59 -1.37 -19.38
CA SER A 38 29.03 0.02 -19.24
C SER A 38 28.31 0.76 -18.12
N SER A 39 27.03 0.45 -17.91
CA SER A 39 26.20 1.04 -16.84
C SER A 39 26.61 0.51 -15.47
N ILE A 40 26.93 -0.78 -15.36
CA ILE A 40 27.49 -1.36 -14.13
C ILE A 40 28.80 -0.68 -13.73
N ILE A 41 29.71 -0.45 -14.68
CA ILE A 41 30.98 0.24 -14.39
C ILE A 41 30.72 1.67 -13.85
N LYS A 42 29.70 2.36 -14.37
CA LYS A 42 29.31 3.68 -13.85
C LYS A 42 28.73 3.59 -12.44
N LEU A 43 27.81 2.66 -12.17
CA LEU A 43 27.28 2.40 -10.82
C LEU A 43 28.39 2.06 -9.81
N GLU A 44 29.42 1.32 -10.22
CA GLU A 44 30.57 1.00 -9.38
C GLU A 44 31.51 2.17 -9.12
N SER A 45 31.40 3.26 -9.91
CA SER A 45 32.14 4.50 -9.60
C SER A 45 31.58 5.25 -8.38
N GLY A 46 30.39 4.86 -7.91
CA GLY A 46 29.75 5.40 -6.70
C GLY A 46 29.19 6.81 -6.84
N LYS A 47 29.05 7.33 -8.07
CA LYS A 47 28.52 8.67 -8.33
C LYS A 47 27.01 8.70 -8.54
N ASP A 48 26.46 7.59 -9.02
CA ASP A 48 25.07 7.47 -9.45
C ASP A 48 24.44 6.24 -8.79
N ASP A 49 23.20 6.35 -8.32
CA ASP A 49 22.45 5.26 -7.70
C ASP A 49 21.65 4.42 -8.72
N TYR A 50 21.40 5.01 -9.89
CA TYR A 50 20.74 4.38 -11.03
C TYR A 50 21.35 4.89 -12.34
N ILE A 51 21.28 4.08 -13.40
CA ILE A 51 21.72 4.46 -14.75
C ILE A 51 20.64 4.09 -15.75
N GLU A 52 20.26 5.06 -16.60
CA GLU A 52 19.45 4.78 -17.78
C GLU A 52 20.32 4.09 -18.86
N ILE A 53 19.86 2.92 -19.30
CA ILE A 53 20.54 2.10 -20.31
C ILE A 53 20.07 2.52 -21.71
N THR A 54 18.76 2.68 -21.86
CA THR A 54 18.03 3.11 -23.06
C THR A 54 16.72 3.76 -22.61
N ASP A 55 15.99 4.46 -23.50
CA ASP A 55 14.69 5.06 -23.20
C ASP A 55 13.82 4.14 -22.35
N ASN A 56 13.46 4.61 -21.16
CA ASN A 56 12.60 3.93 -20.19
C ASN A 56 13.14 2.60 -19.63
N ARG A 57 14.46 2.35 -19.74
CA ARG A 57 15.10 1.15 -19.19
C ARG A 57 16.28 1.52 -18.31
N PHE A 58 16.24 1.10 -17.06
CA PHE A 58 17.22 1.49 -16.03
C PHE A 58 17.89 0.28 -15.39
N ILE A 59 19.03 0.53 -14.74
CA ILE A 59 19.71 -0.43 -13.87
C ILE A 59 20.09 0.23 -12.55
N THR A 60 19.88 -0.50 -11.45
CA THR A 60 20.27 -0.09 -10.09
C THR A 60 21.12 -1.18 -9.45
N LYS A 61 21.83 -0.83 -8.36
CA LYS A 61 22.25 -1.83 -7.39
C LYS A 61 21.01 -2.28 -6.62
N THR A 62 20.85 -3.59 -6.43
CA THR A 62 19.68 -4.15 -5.72
C THR A 62 19.53 -3.61 -4.30
N SER A 63 20.63 -3.20 -3.66
CA SER A 63 20.62 -2.60 -2.32
C SER A 63 20.22 -1.13 -2.27
N SER A 64 20.04 -0.46 -3.41
CA SER A 64 19.76 0.98 -3.52
C SER A 64 18.52 1.26 -4.38
N ASN A 65 17.56 0.34 -4.37
CA ASN A 65 16.33 0.50 -5.14
C ASN A 65 15.47 1.67 -4.63
N ASP A 66 15.48 1.92 -3.32
CA ASP A 66 14.68 2.97 -2.69
C ASP A 66 15.01 4.36 -3.28
N ASN A 67 16.29 4.68 -3.47
CA ASN A 67 16.73 5.94 -4.09
C ASN A 67 16.19 6.10 -5.52
N PHE A 68 15.98 5.00 -6.25
CA PHE A 68 15.42 5.03 -7.59
C PHE A 68 13.91 5.27 -7.57
N PHE A 69 13.20 4.76 -6.55
CA PHE A 69 11.77 5.02 -6.37
C PHE A 69 11.55 6.49 -5.98
N ASP A 70 12.35 7.01 -5.06
CA ASP A 70 12.33 8.44 -4.69
C ASP A 70 12.53 9.35 -5.91
N PHE A 71 13.44 8.98 -6.82
CA PHE A 71 13.62 9.68 -8.09
C PHE A 71 12.36 9.62 -8.95
N LEU A 72 11.75 8.44 -9.14
CA LEU A 72 10.54 8.30 -9.96
C LEU A 72 9.39 9.12 -9.39
N GLU A 73 9.21 9.10 -8.08
CA GLU A 73 8.17 9.88 -7.39
C GLU A 73 8.35 11.38 -7.61
N GLN A 74 9.58 11.88 -7.47
CA GLN A 74 9.90 13.30 -7.66
C GLN A 74 9.81 13.75 -9.11
N GLU A 75 10.42 13.00 -10.04
CA GLU A 75 10.51 13.36 -11.46
C GLU A 75 9.14 13.34 -12.12
N HIS A 76 8.32 12.33 -11.80
CA HIS A 76 7.01 12.16 -12.42
C HIS A 76 5.85 12.73 -11.60
N ASN A 77 6.13 13.25 -10.40
CA ASN A 77 5.12 13.70 -9.44
C ASN A 77 4.07 12.61 -9.18
N VAL A 78 4.56 11.41 -8.89
CA VAL A 78 3.77 10.20 -8.60
C VAL A 78 4.16 9.64 -7.24
N ILE A 79 3.36 8.72 -6.71
CA ILE A 79 3.65 8.01 -5.45
C ILE A 79 3.52 6.51 -5.72
N GLU A 80 4.39 5.69 -5.14
CA GLU A 80 4.29 4.24 -5.22
C GLU A 80 2.97 3.76 -4.59
N THR A 81 2.15 3.08 -5.41
CA THR A 81 0.83 2.61 -5.02
C THR A 81 0.83 1.14 -4.63
N THR A 82 1.45 0.25 -5.39
CA THR A 82 1.34 -1.21 -5.16
C THR A 82 2.47 -1.99 -5.84
N GLN A 83 2.90 -3.10 -5.25
CA GLN A 83 3.75 -4.11 -5.90
C GLN A 83 2.96 -5.39 -6.19
N MET A 84 3.05 -5.91 -7.42
CA MET A 84 2.51 -7.21 -7.82
C MET A 84 3.60 -8.06 -8.46
N GLY A 85 4.15 -8.99 -7.68
CA GLY A 85 5.27 -9.83 -8.12
C GLY A 85 6.47 -8.97 -8.48
N ALA A 86 6.82 -8.95 -9.76
CA ALA A 86 7.94 -8.16 -10.27
C ALA A 86 7.54 -6.74 -10.70
N GLY A 87 6.25 -6.40 -10.77
CA GLY A 87 5.77 -5.07 -11.18
C GLY A 87 5.51 -4.15 -10.00
N TYR A 88 5.91 -2.90 -10.12
CA TYR A 88 5.64 -1.80 -9.20
C TYR A 88 4.78 -0.78 -9.93
N PHE A 89 3.77 -0.26 -9.26
CA PHE A 89 2.87 0.74 -9.82
C PHE A 89 3.01 2.04 -9.05
N PHE A 90 3.11 3.15 -9.76
CA PHE A 90 3.10 4.50 -9.19
C PHE A 90 1.97 5.29 -9.83
N SER A 91 1.39 6.21 -9.07
CA SER A 91 0.30 7.05 -9.55
C SER A 91 0.44 8.48 -9.07
N GLY A 92 0.10 9.43 -9.92
CA GLY A 92 0.08 10.86 -9.64
C GLY A 92 -0.87 11.59 -10.57
N ASN A 93 -0.91 12.92 -10.47
CA ASN A 93 -1.90 13.72 -11.20
C ASN A 93 -1.79 13.51 -12.71
N ASN A 94 -2.85 12.94 -13.29
CA ASN A 94 -2.95 12.60 -14.71
C ASN A 94 -1.94 11.56 -15.24
N LYS A 95 -1.16 10.89 -14.38
CA LYS A 95 -0.09 9.97 -14.79
C LYS A 95 -0.04 8.73 -13.93
N GLY A 96 0.09 7.58 -14.57
CA GLY A 96 0.44 6.31 -13.94
C GLY A 96 1.76 5.79 -14.50
N ILE A 97 2.47 5.04 -13.66
CA ILE A 97 3.71 4.38 -14.03
C ILE A 97 3.60 2.92 -13.65
N MET A 98 3.94 2.03 -14.58
CA MET A 98 4.22 0.63 -14.30
C MET A 98 5.71 0.39 -14.49
N LEU A 99 6.37 0.03 -13.41
CA LEU A 99 7.80 -0.27 -13.35
C LEU A 99 7.99 -1.78 -13.17
N GLU A 100 8.45 -2.47 -14.19
CA GLU A 100 8.73 -3.90 -14.11
C GLU A 100 10.17 -4.13 -13.68
N SER A 101 10.36 -4.86 -12.59
CA SER A 101 11.66 -5.31 -12.10
C SER A 101 12.07 -6.63 -12.75
N ARG A 102 13.35 -6.75 -13.06
CA ARG A 102 13.96 -8.03 -13.45
C ARG A 102 15.32 -8.15 -12.80
N LYS A 103 15.49 -9.22 -12.02
CA LYS A 103 16.78 -9.53 -11.40
C LYS A 103 17.79 -9.92 -12.48
N PHE A 104 18.81 -9.09 -12.68
CA PHE A 104 19.88 -9.36 -13.64
C PHE A 104 20.98 -10.21 -12.99
N THR A 105 21.42 -9.83 -11.79
CA THR A 105 22.26 -10.66 -10.91
C THR A 105 21.79 -10.54 -9.46
N SER A 106 22.49 -11.16 -8.50
CA SER A 106 22.22 -10.92 -7.08
C SER A 106 22.37 -9.45 -6.67
N SER A 107 23.20 -8.69 -7.39
CA SER A 107 23.63 -7.34 -7.00
C SER A 107 23.01 -6.24 -7.86
N TYR A 108 22.40 -6.57 -8.99
CA TYR A 108 21.81 -5.58 -9.90
C TYR A 108 20.40 -5.97 -10.34
N THR A 109 19.54 -4.96 -10.41
CA THR A 109 18.15 -5.06 -10.89
C THR A 109 17.97 -4.19 -12.11
N LEU A 110 17.33 -4.75 -13.14
CA LEU A 110 16.89 -4.02 -14.33
C LEU A 110 15.46 -3.58 -14.15
N TRP A 111 15.14 -2.42 -14.71
CA TRP A 111 13.82 -1.81 -14.62
C TRP A 111 13.32 -1.40 -16.00
N ASN A 112 12.06 -1.73 -16.30
CA ASN A 112 11.36 -1.21 -17.47
C ASN A 112 10.24 -0.29 -17.01
N LEU A 113 10.29 0.97 -17.43
CA LEU A 113 9.36 2.02 -17.07
C LEU A 113 8.29 2.17 -18.16
N ASN A 114 7.02 2.07 -17.80
CA ASN A 114 5.92 2.40 -18.70
C ASN A 114 5.09 3.51 -18.08
N VAL A 115 5.14 4.69 -18.70
CA VAL A 115 4.34 5.85 -18.28
C VAL A 115 3.08 5.90 -19.13
N PHE A 116 1.92 6.01 -18.48
CA PHE A 116 0.62 6.12 -19.13
C PHE A 116 -0.17 7.30 -18.54
N ASN A 117 -1.09 7.87 -19.33
CA ASN A 117 -1.96 8.93 -18.84
C ASN A 117 -3.11 8.31 -18.06
N SER A 118 -3.48 8.90 -16.92
CA SER A 118 -4.56 8.36 -16.10
C SER A 118 -5.94 8.48 -16.79
N SER A 119 -6.05 9.28 -17.85
CA SER A 119 -7.24 9.36 -18.72
C SER A 119 -7.60 8.04 -19.40
N ASP A 120 -6.64 7.10 -19.47
CA ASP A 120 -6.83 5.78 -20.07
C ASP A 120 -7.36 4.74 -19.07
N ILE A 121 -7.49 5.11 -17.79
CA ILE A 121 -8.05 4.23 -16.75
C ILE A 121 -9.57 4.11 -16.98
N SER A 122 -10.01 2.97 -17.50
CA SER A 122 -11.43 2.62 -17.52
C SER A 122 -11.95 2.45 -16.09
N LEU A 123 -13.05 3.14 -15.79
CA LEU A 123 -13.75 3.05 -14.51
C LEU A 123 -14.89 2.02 -14.54
N ASP A 124 -14.99 1.20 -15.59
CA ASP A 124 -16.11 0.25 -15.77
C ASP A 124 -16.17 -0.83 -14.67
N GLN A 125 -15.05 -1.08 -13.99
CA GLN A 125 -14.95 -2.01 -12.87
C GLN A 125 -15.06 -1.34 -11.50
N TYR A 126 -15.38 -0.04 -11.46
CA TYR A 126 -15.41 0.76 -10.25
C TYR A 126 -16.80 1.34 -10.01
N ASP A 127 -17.29 1.19 -8.79
CA ASP A 127 -18.54 1.79 -8.35
C ASP A 127 -18.29 3.24 -7.92
N LEU A 128 -19.13 4.17 -8.38
CA LEU A 128 -19.16 5.53 -7.84
C LEU A 128 -19.67 5.49 -6.39
N LEU A 129 -18.84 5.93 -5.45
CA LEU A 129 -19.21 6.05 -4.05
C LEU A 129 -19.86 7.39 -3.74
N VAL A 130 -19.23 8.49 -4.15
CA VAL A 130 -19.70 9.84 -3.88
C VAL A 130 -19.26 10.80 -4.97
N ARG A 131 -20.08 11.83 -5.20
CA ARG A 131 -19.68 13.07 -5.86
C ARG A 131 -19.70 14.18 -4.83
N PHE A 132 -18.54 14.76 -4.59
CA PHE A 132 -18.38 15.90 -3.71
C PHE A 132 -18.93 17.18 -4.34
N ARG A 133 -19.12 18.21 -3.53
CA ARG A 133 -19.65 19.51 -3.97
C ARG A 133 -18.74 20.27 -4.94
N ASP A 134 -17.46 19.95 -4.96
CA ASP A 134 -16.44 20.53 -5.85
C ASP A 134 -16.19 19.69 -7.11
N ASP A 135 -17.20 18.91 -7.52
CA ASP A 135 -17.22 18.04 -8.70
C ASP A 135 -16.22 16.89 -8.70
N ARG A 136 -15.45 16.74 -7.63
CA ARG A 136 -14.62 15.55 -7.43
C ARG A 136 -15.47 14.35 -7.11
N SER A 137 -15.08 13.21 -7.65
CA SER A 137 -15.83 11.97 -7.52
C SER A 137 -14.93 10.90 -6.94
N VAL A 138 -15.45 10.11 -6.01
CA VAL A 138 -14.71 8.96 -5.47
C VAL A 138 -15.34 7.68 -5.96
N TYR A 139 -14.48 6.80 -6.46
CA TYR A 139 -14.83 5.49 -6.94
C TYR A 139 -14.16 4.42 -6.09
N TYR A 140 -14.82 3.28 -5.93
CA TYR A 140 -14.27 2.11 -5.28
C TYR A 140 -14.60 0.85 -6.06
N GLY A 141 -13.61 -0.02 -6.18
CA GLY A 141 -13.74 -1.25 -6.94
C GLY A 141 -12.42 -1.56 -7.62
N GLY A 142 -12.50 -2.21 -8.77
CA GLY A 142 -11.34 -2.70 -9.51
C GLY A 142 -11.38 -4.21 -9.71
N PRO A 143 -10.30 -4.77 -10.27
CA PRO A 143 -10.19 -6.21 -10.51
C PRO A 143 -10.41 -7.00 -9.21
N LYS A 144 -10.91 -8.24 -9.33
CA LYS A 144 -11.41 -9.07 -8.21
C LYS A 144 -10.58 -9.06 -6.92
N TYR A 145 -9.26 -8.96 -7.00
CA TYR A 145 -8.34 -9.00 -5.86
C TYR A 145 -7.57 -7.69 -5.63
N ASP A 146 -7.82 -6.66 -6.44
CA ASP A 146 -7.12 -5.37 -6.40
C ASP A 146 -8.13 -4.23 -6.33
N LYS A 147 -8.87 -4.18 -5.21
CA LYS A 147 -9.81 -3.10 -4.97
C LYS A 147 -9.05 -1.85 -4.56
N LYS A 148 -9.41 -0.71 -5.14
CA LYS A 148 -8.81 0.61 -4.87
C LYS A 148 -9.88 1.66 -4.58
N ILE A 149 -9.45 2.76 -3.95
CA ILE A 149 -10.19 4.01 -3.87
C ILE A 149 -9.54 5.00 -4.84
N ILE A 150 -10.34 5.48 -5.79
CA ILE A 150 -9.94 6.42 -6.83
C ILE A 150 -10.62 7.74 -6.56
N LEU A 151 -9.85 8.81 -6.42
CA LEU A 151 -10.34 10.19 -6.46
C LEU A 151 -10.18 10.72 -7.89
N LYS A 152 -11.27 11.16 -8.49
CA LYS A 152 -11.29 11.77 -9.83
C LYS A 152 -11.65 13.24 -9.74
N SER A 153 -10.89 14.09 -10.42
CA SER A 153 -11.09 15.53 -10.57
C SER A 153 -10.93 15.95 -12.04
N GLU A 154 -11.06 17.25 -12.34
CA GLU A 154 -10.67 17.81 -13.64
C GLU A 154 -9.16 17.63 -13.91
N ASP A 155 -8.35 17.65 -12.84
CA ASP A 155 -6.89 17.52 -12.89
C ASP A 155 -6.41 16.06 -13.01
N GLY A 156 -7.33 15.09 -12.96
CA GLY A 156 -7.04 13.69 -13.23
C GLY A 156 -7.57 12.69 -12.21
N ILE A 157 -6.85 11.58 -12.10
CA ILE A 157 -7.14 10.49 -11.15
C ILE A 157 -5.99 10.37 -10.15
N GLU A 158 -6.35 10.24 -8.87
CA GLU A 158 -5.47 9.96 -7.74
C GLU A 158 -5.93 8.68 -7.02
N PHE A 159 -5.01 7.88 -6.50
CA PHE A 159 -5.34 6.71 -5.68
C PHE A 159 -5.15 7.05 -4.20
N LEU A 160 -6.17 6.79 -3.37
CA LEU A 160 -6.11 7.13 -1.94
C LEU A 160 -5.52 6.01 -1.07
N CYS A 161 -5.37 4.79 -1.60
CA CYS A 161 -4.93 3.62 -0.85
C CYS A 161 -3.84 2.83 -1.60
N LYS A 162 -3.05 2.07 -0.84
CA LYS A 162 -1.94 1.25 -1.36
C LYS A 162 -2.30 -0.23 -1.48
N GLY A 163 -3.02 -0.79 -0.51
CA GLY A 163 -3.24 -2.23 -0.38
C GLY A 163 -4.61 -2.75 -0.81
N TYR A 164 -4.91 -3.98 -0.40
CA TYR A 164 -6.28 -4.50 -0.38
C TYR A 164 -7.05 -3.80 0.73
N ILE A 165 -8.22 -3.27 0.37
CA ILE A 165 -9.01 -2.45 1.28
C ILE A 165 -10.47 -2.92 1.35
N PRO A 166 -11.06 -2.95 2.56
CA PRO A 166 -12.50 -2.99 2.73
C PRO A 166 -13.16 -1.83 2.00
N ARG A 167 -14.48 -1.91 1.84
CA ARG A 167 -15.24 -0.81 1.25
C ARG A 167 -15.11 0.41 2.18
N PRO A 168 -14.70 1.58 1.68
CA PRO A 168 -14.64 2.77 2.50
C PRO A 168 -16.04 3.27 2.86
N ILE A 169 -16.11 4.08 3.90
CA ILE A 169 -17.36 4.62 4.44
C ILE A 169 -17.35 6.15 4.37
N LEU A 170 -18.53 6.71 4.11
CA LEU A 170 -18.75 8.16 4.01
C LEU A 170 -19.27 8.69 5.35
N ASN A 171 -18.83 9.88 5.73
CA ASN A 171 -19.48 10.60 6.81
C ASN A 171 -20.86 11.11 6.38
N SER A 172 -21.68 11.57 7.33
CA SER A 172 -23.07 11.94 7.06
C SER A 172 -23.26 13.11 6.09
N ASN A 173 -22.30 14.03 5.98
CA ASN A 173 -22.36 15.13 5.00
C ASN A 173 -21.76 14.80 3.62
N ASN A 174 -21.24 13.58 3.44
CA ASN A 174 -20.61 13.10 2.21
C ASN A 174 -19.36 13.91 1.77
N GLU A 175 -18.65 14.57 2.68
CA GLU A 175 -17.40 15.31 2.38
C GLU A 175 -16.15 14.65 2.97
N MET A 176 -16.29 13.57 3.72
CA MET A 176 -15.17 12.79 4.24
C MET A 176 -15.36 11.31 3.98
N ILE A 177 -14.25 10.64 3.73
CA ILE A 177 -14.20 9.19 3.52
C ILE A 177 -13.23 8.60 4.52
N ALA A 178 -13.71 7.64 5.31
CA ALA A 178 -12.85 6.83 6.16
C ALA A 178 -12.61 5.46 5.52
N TYR A 179 -11.38 4.96 5.65
CA TYR A 179 -10.97 3.69 5.07
C TYR A 179 -9.83 3.09 5.87
N ILE A 180 -9.69 1.77 5.77
CA ILE A 180 -8.56 1.04 6.34
C ILE A 180 -7.67 0.62 5.18
N ASP A 181 -6.39 0.99 5.24
CA ASP A 181 -5.37 0.62 4.26
C ASP A 181 -4.40 -0.42 4.84
N ASN A 182 -3.78 -1.21 3.95
CA ASN A 182 -2.86 -2.31 4.27
C ASN A 182 -3.47 -3.45 5.09
N ILE A 183 -4.72 -3.85 4.79
CA ILE A 183 -5.27 -5.11 5.33
C ILE A 183 -4.79 -6.25 4.45
N SER A 184 -3.65 -6.82 4.82
CA SER A 184 -3.05 -8.02 4.21
C SER A 184 -2.73 -9.05 5.30
N PHE A 185 -2.42 -10.30 4.93
CA PHE A 185 -2.08 -11.34 5.90
C PHE A 185 -0.78 -10.94 6.62
N GLU A 186 -0.88 -10.65 7.93
CA GLU A 186 0.23 -10.19 8.80
C GLU A 186 0.68 -8.74 8.58
N GLU A 187 -0.12 -7.91 7.91
CA GLU A 187 0.10 -6.46 7.85
C GLU A 187 -0.79 -5.70 8.84
N ILE A 188 -0.24 -4.63 9.41
CA ILE A 188 -0.97 -3.75 10.32
C ILE A 188 -1.81 -2.78 9.49
N GLY A 189 -3.11 -3.05 9.46
CA GLY A 189 -4.12 -2.16 8.91
C GLY A 189 -4.19 -0.86 9.70
N ASN A 190 -4.05 0.25 8.98
CA ASN A 190 -4.14 1.61 9.51
C ASN A 190 -5.40 2.26 8.98
N ALA A 191 -6.08 3.05 9.81
CA ALA A 191 -7.23 3.79 9.37
C ALA A 191 -6.85 5.21 8.97
N PHE A 192 -7.50 5.68 7.91
CA PHE A 192 -7.27 6.95 7.26
C PHE A 192 -8.58 7.65 7.00
N ILE A 193 -8.53 8.97 6.96
CA ILE A 193 -9.64 9.83 6.54
C ILE A 193 -9.14 10.74 5.43
N PHE A 194 -9.83 10.72 4.29
CA PHE A 194 -9.69 11.77 3.29
C PHE A 194 -10.78 12.82 3.53
N ASP A 195 -10.35 14.06 3.81
CA ASP A 195 -11.24 15.21 3.94
C ASP A 195 -11.27 16.01 2.64
N ASN A 196 -12.43 16.03 1.99
CA ASN A 196 -12.65 16.73 0.74
C ASN A 196 -12.51 18.25 0.88
N ASN A 197 -12.88 18.83 2.01
CA ASN A 197 -12.82 20.28 2.21
C ASN A 197 -11.37 20.75 2.30
N THR A 198 -10.55 20.05 3.08
CA THR A 198 -9.15 20.43 3.29
C THR A 198 -8.18 19.80 2.29
N LYS A 199 -8.63 18.83 1.50
CA LYS A 199 -7.83 18.04 0.54
C LYS A 199 -6.72 17.22 1.22
N LYS A 200 -6.90 16.85 2.49
CA LYS A 200 -5.88 16.17 3.29
C LYS A 200 -6.27 14.74 3.61
N ILE A 201 -5.25 13.90 3.68
CA ILE A 201 -5.34 12.55 4.26
C ILE A 201 -4.85 12.62 5.70
N ILE A 202 -5.67 12.15 6.64
CA ILE A 202 -5.38 12.06 8.07
C ILE A 202 -5.20 10.59 8.41
N ASN A 203 -4.03 10.19 8.91
CA ASN A 203 -3.83 8.87 9.50
C ASN A 203 -4.27 8.93 10.97
N ILE A 204 -5.38 8.26 11.30
CA ILE A 204 -5.98 8.30 12.64
C ILE A 204 -5.35 7.28 13.60
N THR A 205 -4.62 6.27 13.08
CA THR A 205 -4.12 5.15 13.88
C THR A 205 -2.64 5.22 14.26
N LYS A 206 -1.87 6.14 13.67
CA LYS A 206 -0.48 6.41 14.07
C LYS A 206 -0.35 6.91 15.53
N LEU A 207 -1.45 6.97 16.27
CA LEU A 207 -1.57 7.74 17.50
C LEU A 207 -1.49 6.95 18.81
N SER A 208 -1.79 5.64 18.96
CA SER A 208 -1.79 5.07 20.34
C SER A 208 -1.85 3.55 20.61
N TYR A 209 -2.01 2.63 19.65
CA TYR A 209 -2.10 1.19 20.00
C TYR A 209 -0.78 0.43 19.85
N SER A 210 -0.66 -0.70 20.55
CA SER A 210 0.56 -1.53 20.57
C SER A 210 0.94 -1.98 19.15
N SER A 211 2.24 -2.22 18.91
CA SER A 211 2.77 -2.64 17.60
C SER A 211 2.18 -3.95 17.05
N ASN A 212 1.38 -4.66 17.85
CA ASN A 212 0.81 -5.94 17.47
C ASN A 212 -0.70 -5.85 17.21
N ASN A 213 -1.29 -4.65 17.24
CA ASN A 213 -2.70 -4.45 16.96
C ASN A 213 -2.92 -3.87 15.56
N THR A 214 -4.12 -4.05 15.03
CA THR A 214 -4.58 -3.53 13.73
C THR A 214 -6.03 -3.08 13.86
N VAL A 215 -6.43 -2.11 13.04
CA VAL A 215 -7.85 -1.84 12.83
C VAL A 215 -8.45 -2.99 12.02
N LYS A 216 -9.58 -3.51 12.48
CA LYS A 216 -10.36 -4.59 11.86
C LYS A 216 -11.63 -4.05 11.20
N ASP A 217 -12.21 -3.01 11.78
CA ASP A 217 -13.44 -2.39 11.31
C ASP A 217 -13.49 -0.90 11.69
N ILE A 218 -14.26 -0.12 10.95
CA ILE A 218 -14.43 1.32 11.13
C ILE A 218 -15.85 1.74 10.75
N GLU A 219 -16.45 2.64 11.52
CA GLU A 219 -17.77 3.22 11.24
C GLU A 219 -17.85 4.68 11.69
N TRP A 220 -18.58 5.53 10.96
CA TRP A 220 -18.79 6.93 11.34
C TRP A 220 -19.91 7.05 12.36
N LEU A 221 -19.62 7.55 13.56
CA LEU A 221 -20.64 7.84 14.57
C LEU A 221 -21.40 9.14 14.25
N ASP A 222 -20.64 10.16 13.87
CA ASP A 222 -21.14 11.47 13.46
C ASP A 222 -20.09 12.18 12.58
N GLU A 223 -20.18 13.50 12.42
CA GLU A 223 -19.25 14.27 11.58
C GLU A 223 -17.82 14.36 12.15
N ASP A 224 -17.66 14.20 13.46
CA ASP A 224 -16.41 14.44 14.17
C ASP A 224 -15.89 13.17 14.87
N ASN A 225 -16.68 12.09 14.94
CA ASN A 225 -16.35 10.89 15.69
C ASN A 225 -16.45 9.62 14.83
N LEU A 226 -15.46 8.74 14.98
CA LEU A 226 -15.45 7.40 14.41
C LEU A 226 -15.42 6.35 15.51
N LEU A 227 -16.05 5.22 15.22
CA LEU A 227 -15.87 3.99 15.97
C LEU A 227 -14.90 3.09 15.22
N LEU A 228 -13.98 2.46 15.95
CA LEU A 228 -13.00 1.54 15.41
C LEU A 228 -13.01 0.25 16.20
N VAL A 229 -12.98 -0.90 15.52
CA VAL A 229 -12.62 -2.17 16.13
C VAL A 229 -11.11 -2.34 16.00
N ILE A 230 -10.41 -2.41 17.13
CA ILE A 230 -8.96 -2.62 17.17
C ILE A 230 -8.67 -3.91 17.92
N GLY A 231 -7.98 -4.82 17.23
CA GLY A 231 -7.64 -6.14 17.74
C GLY A 231 -6.26 -6.59 17.29
N TYR A 232 -5.89 -7.82 17.63
CA TYR A 232 -4.54 -8.31 17.39
C TYR A 232 -4.31 -8.55 15.88
N ALA A 233 -3.13 -8.15 15.38
CA ALA A 233 -2.80 -8.15 13.96
C ALA A 233 -2.42 -9.54 13.44
N TYR A 234 -1.80 -10.35 14.30
CA TYR A 234 -1.16 -11.61 13.89
C TYR A 234 -1.91 -12.84 14.40
N GLY A 235 -1.82 -13.95 13.68
CA GLY A 235 -2.39 -15.23 14.10
C GLY A 235 -3.79 -15.52 13.54
N THR A 236 -4.18 -16.79 13.61
CA THR A 236 -5.34 -17.34 12.90
C THR A 236 -6.62 -17.39 13.74
N VAL A 237 -6.54 -16.97 15.01
CA VAL A 237 -7.63 -17.07 15.98
C VAL A 237 -8.45 -15.78 16.02
N THR A 238 -7.81 -14.66 16.34
CA THR A 238 -8.49 -13.37 16.52
C THR A 238 -9.23 -12.94 15.25
N LYS A 239 -10.50 -12.57 15.42
CA LYS A 239 -11.37 -12.10 14.33
C LYS A 239 -11.76 -10.64 14.50
N GLY A 240 -11.72 -10.13 15.72
CA GLY A 240 -12.18 -8.81 16.09
C GLY A 240 -11.29 -8.16 17.14
N GLY A 241 -11.88 -7.37 18.03
CA GLY A 241 -11.18 -6.74 19.13
C GLY A 241 -12.09 -5.87 19.99
N ASN A 242 -11.49 -4.83 20.58
CA ASN A 242 -12.20 -3.85 21.39
C ASN A 242 -12.64 -2.65 20.55
N VAL A 243 -13.67 -1.94 21.03
CA VAL A 243 -14.23 -0.78 20.34
C VAL A 243 -13.63 0.50 20.90
N TYR A 244 -13.21 1.39 20.01
CA TYR A 244 -12.64 2.69 20.36
C TYR A 244 -13.41 3.81 19.66
N ARG A 245 -13.53 4.95 20.34
CA ARG A 245 -13.99 6.20 19.74
C ARG A 245 -12.79 7.06 19.39
N PHE A 246 -12.68 7.47 18.13
CA PHE A 246 -11.73 8.49 17.71
C PHE A 246 -12.46 9.81 17.49
N ASN A 247 -12.01 10.89 18.14
CA ASN A 247 -12.52 12.24 17.93
C ASN A 247 -11.57 13.04 17.03
N LEU A 248 -12.10 13.60 15.95
CA LEU A 248 -11.33 14.34 14.94
C LEU A 248 -10.83 15.71 15.40
N ILE A 249 -11.61 16.37 16.27
CA ILE A 249 -11.30 17.71 16.78
C ILE A 249 -10.11 17.63 17.73
N ASP A 250 -10.21 16.76 18.73
CA ASP A 250 -9.22 16.62 19.80
C ASP A 250 -8.11 15.62 19.44
N LYS A 251 -8.30 14.83 18.38
CA LYS A 251 -7.40 13.76 17.92
C LYS A 251 -7.14 12.70 18.98
N GLU A 252 -8.17 12.40 19.76
CA GLU A 252 -8.11 11.46 20.88
C GLU A 252 -8.78 10.13 20.52
N LEU A 253 -8.12 9.02 20.86
CA LEU A 253 -8.65 7.67 20.74
C LEU A 253 -8.96 7.14 22.15
N LYS A 254 -10.24 6.90 22.44
CA LYS A 254 -10.71 6.38 23.74
C LYS A 254 -11.27 4.98 23.60
N LEU A 255 -10.93 4.11 24.53
CA LEU A 255 -11.58 2.80 24.65
C LEU A 255 -13.03 2.99 25.11
N ILE A 256 -13.96 2.32 24.46
CA ILE A 256 -15.35 2.20 24.92
C ILE A 256 -15.44 0.89 25.71
N ASP A 257 -15.56 1.00 27.03
CA ASP A 257 -15.70 -0.17 27.89
C ASP A 257 -17.12 -0.75 27.78
N ASN A 258 -17.23 -1.84 27.03
CA ASN A 258 -18.46 -2.58 26.81
C ASN A 258 -18.56 -3.85 27.69
N ASN A 259 -17.71 -3.97 28.74
CA ASN A 259 -17.69 -5.09 29.69
C ASN A 259 -17.59 -6.47 29.01
N LEU A 260 -16.77 -6.59 27.97
CA LEU A 260 -16.55 -7.87 27.31
C LEU A 260 -15.84 -8.86 28.23
N GLU A 261 -16.22 -10.12 28.12
CA GLU A 261 -15.45 -11.22 28.69
C GLU A 261 -14.16 -11.43 27.86
N ASP A 262 -13.09 -11.92 28.49
CA ASP A 262 -11.78 -12.15 27.84
C ASP A 262 -11.85 -13.07 26.60
N SER A 263 -12.87 -13.93 26.52
CA SER A 263 -13.11 -14.83 25.39
C SER A 263 -14.02 -14.23 24.31
N SER A 264 -14.29 -12.93 24.35
CA SER A 264 -15.20 -12.24 23.43
C SER A 264 -14.48 -11.14 22.64
N GLU A 265 -14.87 -10.98 21.37
CA GLU A 265 -14.33 -9.95 20.47
C GLU A 265 -15.46 -9.30 19.68
N ILE A 266 -15.47 -7.97 19.53
CA ILE A 266 -16.34 -7.28 18.57
C ILE A 266 -15.73 -7.39 17.19
N VAL A 267 -16.53 -7.76 16.19
CA VAL A 267 -16.08 -8.02 14.82
C VAL A 267 -16.67 -7.05 13.79
N ASP A 268 -17.74 -6.34 14.13
CA ASP A 268 -18.51 -5.51 13.21
C ASP A 268 -19.30 -4.45 13.99
N ILE A 269 -19.34 -3.23 13.48
CA ILE A 269 -20.10 -2.10 14.02
C ILE A 269 -21.16 -1.70 13.01
N LEU A 270 -22.41 -1.57 13.46
CA LEU A 270 -23.50 -1.08 12.62
C LEU A 270 -24.20 0.09 13.31
N ILE A 271 -24.46 1.14 12.55
CA ILE A 271 -25.18 2.32 13.02
C ILE A 271 -26.48 2.47 12.25
N ASP A 272 -27.59 2.56 12.98
CA ASP A 272 -28.93 2.79 12.44
C ASP A 272 -29.63 3.85 13.30
N GLY A 273 -29.54 5.11 12.84
CA GLY A 273 -30.04 6.26 13.58
C GLY A 273 -29.28 6.46 14.89
N ASP A 274 -29.99 6.37 16.02
CA ASP A 274 -29.44 6.53 17.37
C ASP A 274 -28.91 5.22 17.97
N LYS A 275 -29.08 4.10 17.26
CA LYS A 275 -28.67 2.77 17.73
C LYS A 275 -27.35 2.37 17.11
N ILE A 276 -26.46 1.91 17.99
CA ILE A 276 -25.15 1.38 17.65
C ILE A 276 -25.17 -0.09 18.03
N VAL A 277 -25.09 -0.96 17.04
CA VAL A 277 -25.09 -2.41 17.22
C VAL A 277 -23.67 -2.92 17.04
N LEU A 278 -23.07 -3.35 18.15
CA LEU A 278 -21.78 -4.02 18.14
C LEU A 278 -22.03 -5.52 18.01
N ARG A 279 -21.61 -6.13 16.91
CA ARG A 279 -21.67 -7.58 16.75
C ARG A 279 -20.36 -8.19 17.20
N GLY A 280 -20.45 -9.22 18.03
CA GLY A 280 -19.28 -9.90 18.53
C GLY A 280 -19.37 -11.41 18.40
N ILE A 281 -18.23 -12.04 18.65
CA ILE A 281 -18.10 -13.48 18.78
C ILE A 281 -17.61 -13.81 20.19
N LYS A 282 -18.09 -14.94 20.73
CA LYS A 282 -17.59 -15.50 21.98
C LYS A 282 -17.11 -16.90 21.72
N TRP A 283 -15.84 -17.18 22.03
CA TRP A 283 -15.27 -18.51 21.89
C TRP A 283 -15.94 -19.46 22.88
N SER A 284 -16.48 -20.56 22.35
CA SER A 284 -17.22 -21.56 23.14
C SER A 284 -16.34 -22.71 23.63
N ASP A 285 -15.09 -22.78 23.16
CA ASP A 285 -14.10 -23.76 23.57
C ASP A 285 -12.72 -23.14 23.80
N GLU A 286 -11.90 -23.79 24.64
CA GLU A 286 -10.55 -23.33 25.00
C GLU A 286 -9.53 -23.45 23.85
N ASN A 287 -9.88 -24.16 22.77
CA ASN A 287 -9.02 -24.36 21.61
C ASN A 287 -9.31 -23.34 20.49
N TYR A 288 -10.28 -22.43 20.70
CA TYR A 288 -10.70 -21.41 19.77
C TYR A 288 -11.15 -21.98 18.40
N LEU A 289 -11.84 -23.12 18.41
CA LEU A 289 -12.33 -23.76 17.18
C LEU A 289 -13.79 -23.43 16.89
N GLN A 290 -14.58 -23.16 17.94
CA GLN A 290 -15.99 -22.83 17.86
C GLN A 290 -16.29 -21.53 18.59
N TYR A 291 -17.27 -20.79 18.09
CA TYR A 291 -17.73 -19.55 18.67
C TYR A 291 -19.21 -19.30 18.36
N ASP A 292 -19.85 -18.59 19.26
CA ASP A 292 -21.22 -18.09 19.11
C ASP A 292 -21.21 -16.60 18.81
N TYR A 293 -22.20 -16.13 18.05
CA TYR A 293 -22.40 -14.69 17.81
C TYR A 293 -23.25 -14.07 18.91
N PHE A 294 -22.92 -12.84 19.27
CA PHE A 294 -23.76 -12.00 20.13
C PHE A 294 -23.86 -10.58 19.57
N SER A 295 -24.72 -9.77 20.17
CA SER A 295 -24.81 -8.35 19.86
C SER A 295 -25.03 -7.53 21.12
N ILE A 296 -24.34 -6.38 21.19
CA ILE A 296 -24.54 -5.35 22.20
C ILE A 296 -25.18 -4.16 21.49
N ILE A 297 -26.23 -3.61 22.08
CA ILE A 297 -26.91 -2.42 21.55
C ILE A 297 -26.61 -1.27 22.50
N LEU A 298 -26.02 -0.21 21.94
CA LEU A 298 -25.70 1.03 22.64
C LEU A 298 -26.44 2.19 21.97
N THR A 299 -26.54 3.29 22.68
CA THR A 299 -26.97 4.59 22.17
C THR A 299 -25.77 5.52 22.03
N CYS A 300 -25.93 6.64 21.30
CA CYS A 300 -24.89 7.67 21.23
C CYS A 300 -24.51 8.20 22.63
N ASP A 301 -25.49 8.37 23.53
CA ASP A 301 -25.24 8.86 24.89
C ASP A 301 -24.34 7.90 25.69
N ASP A 302 -24.52 6.58 25.50
CA ASP A 302 -23.65 5.57 26.12
C ASP A 302 -22.19 5.78 25.67
N ILE A 303 -21.97 6.04 24.38
CA ILE A 303 -20.62 6.23 23.81
C ILE A 303 -19.92 7.49 24.32
N PHE A 304 -20.66 8.58 24.55
CA PHE A 304 -20.08 9.85 25.01
C PHE A 304 -19.86 9.92 26.52
N THR A 305 -20.41 8.97 27.28
CA THR A 305 -20.24 8.91 28.74
C THR A 305 -18.87 8.32 29.13
N PHE A 306 -18.18 7.65 28.21
CA PHE A 306 -16.79 7.14 28.34
C PHE A 306 -15.77 8.16 27.78
#